data_AF-A0A1L1PCF4-F1
#
_entry.id   AF-A0A1L1PCF4-F1
#
_cell.length_a   1.000
_cell.length_b   1.000
_cell.length_c   1.000
_cell.angle_alpha   90.00
_cell.angle_beta   90.00
_cell.angle_gamma   90.00
#
_symmetry.space_group_name_H-M   'P 1'
#
loop_
_entity.id
_entity.type
_entity.pdbx_description
1 polymer ?
#
loop_
_entity_poly.entity_id
_entity_poly.type
_entity_poly.pdbx_seq_one_letter_code
_entity_poly.pdbx_strand_id
1 'polypeptide(L)'
;MNTNKLRLGPLPKSESVKLTFACPASLKADLDRYAALHAQTYGEPVDAMTLIPHMLEAFMARDRGFRKGTAAKAPSVPRRDAPPT
;
A
#
# COMPACT_ATOMS: atom_id res chain seq x y z
N MET A 1 -42.71 -11.58 14.06
CA MET A 1 -42.01 -10.28 14.20
C MET A 1 -40.62 -10.42 13.62
N ASN A 2 -40.40 -9.86 12.44
CA ASN A 2 -39.23 -10.10 11.61
C ASN A 2 -38.07 -9.22 12.10
N THR A 3 -37.11 -9.81 12.80
CA THR A 3 -35.90 -9.11 13.20
C THR A 3 -34.97 -9.02 11.99
N ASN A 4 -34.94 -7.84 11.37
CA ASN A 4 -34.06 -7.51 10.26
C ASN A 4 -32.60 -7.88 10.60
N LYS A 5 -32.12 -9.00 10.06
CA LYS A 5 -30.69 -9.33 10.02
C LYS A 5 -30.01 -8.29 9.15
N LEU A 6 -29.32 -7.34 9.79
CA LEU A 6 -28.43 -6.41 9.09
C LEU A 6 -27.46 -7.24 8.24
N ARG A 7 -27.49 -7.02 6.92
CA ARG A 7 -26.69 -7.76 5.91
C ARG A 7 -25.22 -7.33 5.88
N LEU A 8 -24.84 -6.40 6.74
CA LEU A 8 -23.45 -6.01 6.96
C LEU A 8 -22.91 -6.82 8.13
N GLY A 9 -22.03 -7.76 7.83
CA GLY A 9 -21.15 -8.35 8.83
C GLY A 9 -20.28 -7.27 9.49
N PRO A 10 -19.52 -7.61 10.54
CA PRO A 10 -18.65 -6.64 11.21
C PRO A 10 -17.78 -5.91 10.19
N LEU A 11 -17.89 -4.58 10.17
CA LEU A 11 -17.14 -3.75 9.22
C LEU A 11 -15.63 -3.99 9.38
N PRO A 12 -14.87 -4.05 8.27
CA PRO A 12 -13.43 -4.17 8.34
C PRO A 12 -12.86 -3.00 9.15
N LYS A 13 -12.01 -3.30 10.13
CA LYS A 13 -11.30 -2.28 10.90
C LYS A 13 -10.28 -1.62 9.98
N SER A 14 -10.59 -0.41 9.51
CA SER A 14 -9.63 0.41 8.79
C SER A 14 -8.67 1.02 9.81
N GLU A 15 -7.56 0.34 10.10
CA GLU A 15 -6.53 0.84 11.00
C GLU A 15 -5.61 1.81 10.24
N SER A 16 -5.75 3.10 10.52
CA SER A 16 -4.83 4.14 10.02
C SER A 16 -3.76 4.42 11.07
N VAL A 17 -2.49 4.23 10.73
CA VAL A 17 -1.36 4.55 11.61
C VAL A 17 -0.78 5.91 11.22
N LYS A 18 -0.67 6.83 12.19
CA LYS A 18 0.04 8.10 11.99
C LYS A 18 1.53 7.91 12.26
N LEU A 19 2.37 8.27 11.29
CA LEU A 19 3.83 8.29 11.43
C LEU A 19 4.33 9.73 11.45
N THR A 20 5.26 10.03 12.36
CA THR A 20 5.99 11.30 12.41
C THR A 20 7.46 11.00 12.14
N PHE A 21 8.08 11.72 11.20
CA PHE A 21 9.51 11.60 10.90
C PHE A 21 10.13 12.98 10.72
N ALA A 22 11.43 13.09 10.98
CA ALA A 22 12.20 14.28 10.68
C ALA A 22 12.51 14.32 9.17
N CYS A 23 11.89 15.25 8.46
CA CYS A 23 12.14 15.47 7.04
C CYS A 23 13.21 16.56 6.87
N PRO A 24 14.35 16.28 6.20
CA PRO A 24 15.29 17.32 5.83
C PRO A 24 14.63 18.42 4.98
N ALA A 25 15.02 19.67 5.18
CA ALA A 25 14.43 20.81 4.46
C ALA A 25 14.56 20.69 2.93
N SER A 26 15.69 20.14 2.46
CA SER A 26 15.90 19.86 1.03
C SER A 26 14.88 18.86 0.49
N LEU A 27 14.63 17.77 1.21
CA LEU A 27 13.65 16.77 0.80
C LEU A 27 12.22 17.34 0.76
N LYS A 28 11.85 18.17 1.73
CA LYS A 28 10.55 18.86 1.71
C LYS A 28 10.40 19.76 0.49
N ALA A 29 11.43 20.54 0.16
CA ALA A 29 11.40 21.41 -1.02
C ALA A 29 11.28 20.62 -2.34
N ASP A 30 11.95 19.47 -2.45
CA ASP A 30 11.84 18.60 -3.62
C ASP A 30 10.45 17.95 -3.73
N LEU A 31 9.86 17.54 -2.60
CA LEU A 31 8.49 17.03 -2.55
C LEU A 31 7.47 18.10 -2.96
N ASP A 32 7.63 19.34 -2.51
CA ASP A 32 6.76 20.46 -2.89
C ASP A 32 6.86 20.77 -4.39
N ARG A 33 8.07 20.76 -4.94
CA ARG A 33 8.28 20.92 -6.38
C ARG A 33 7.62 19.79 -7.17
N TYR A 34 7.73 18.56 -6.68
CA TYR A 34 7.10 17.40 -7.32
C TYR A 34 5.57 17.50 -7.28
N ALA A 35 4.99 17.89 -6.15
CA ALA A 35 3.57 18.20 -6.01
C ALA A 35 3.09 19.26 -7.00
N ALA A 36 3.83 20.36 -7.13
CA ALA A 36 3.51 21.42 -8.10
C ALA A 36 3.58 20.92 -9.55
N LEU A 37 4.54 20.06 -9.89
CA LEU A 37 4.64 19.47 -11.22
C LEU A 37 3.49 18.49 -11.50
N HIS A 38 3.10 17.70 -10.50
CA HIS A 38 1.97 16.80 -10.60
C HIS A 38 0.67 17.58 -10.82
N ALA A 39 0.47 18.68 -10.09
CA ALA A 39 -0.69 19.56 -10.26
C ALA A 39 -0.75 20.20 -11.65
N GLN A 40 0.39 20.61 -12.21
CA GLN A 40 0.45 21.12 -13.58
C GLN A 40 0.11 20.05 -14.62
N THR A 41 0.46 18.79 -14.35
CA THR A 41 0.23 17.69 -15.30
C THR A 41 -1.22 17.19 -15.28
N TYR A 42 -1.82 17.10 -14.09
CA TYR A 42 -3.15 16.49 -13.89
C TYR A 42 -4.26 17.52 -13.60
N GLY A 43 -3.91 18.81 -13.49
CA GLY A 43 -4.85 19.91 -13.26
C GLY A 43 -5.36 20.03 -11.82
N GLU A 44 -5.00 19.11 -10.93
CA GLU A 44 -5.46 19.08 -9.54
C GLU A 44 -4.32 19.40 -8.57
N PRO A 45 -4.48 20.39 -7.66
CA PRO A 45 -3.48 20.69 -6.66
C PRO A 45 -3.33 19.50 -5.70
N VAL A 46 -2.13 18.91 -5.67
CA VAL A 46 -1.81 17.79 -4.78
C VAL A 46 -0.76 18.25 -3.77
N ASP A 47 -0.95 17.92 -2.50
CA ASP A 47 0.03 18.20 -1.45
C ASP A 47 1.08 17.08 -1.33
N ALA A 48 2.28 17.43 -0.86
CA ALA A 48 3.32 16.45 -0.58
C ALA A 48 2.82 15.37 0.41
N MET A 49 2.02 15.73 1.43
CA MET A 49 1.53 14.75 2.41
C MET A 49 0.63 13.67 1.82
N THR A 50 -0.09 13.97 0.73
CA THR A 50 -0.94 12.97 0.06
C THR A 50 -0.13 12.13 -0.92
N LEU A 51 0.94 12.68 -1.52
CA LEU A 51 1.82 11.95 -2.43
C LEU A 51 2.77 10.99 -1.70
N ILE A 52 3.28 11.35 -0.53
CA ILE A 52 4.27 10.56 0.21
C ILE A 52 3.80 9.10 0.42
N PRO A 53 2.59 8.80 0.92
CA PRO A 53 2.12 7.43 1.07
C PRO A 53 2.13 6.64 -0.25
N HIS A 54 1.63 7.24 -1.34
CA HIS A 54 1.59 6.60 -2.66
C HIS A 54 2.99 6.34 -3.23
N MET A 55 3.92 7.29 -3.05
CA MET A 55 5.30 7.13 -3.47
C MET A 55 6.00 6.01 -2.70
N LEU A 56 5.77 5.92 -1.39
CA LEU A 56 6.33 4.86 -0.55
C LEU A 56 5.75 3.49 -0.89
N GLU A 57 4.44 3.41 -1.15
CA GLU A 57 3.80 2.16 -1.59
C GLU A 57 4.36 1.69 -2.93
N ALA A 58 4.46 2.58 -3.92
CA ALA A 58 5.04 2.27 -5.22
C ALA A 58 6.52 1.87 -5.10
N PHE A 59 7.28 2.52 -4.23
CA PHE A 59 8.67 2.18 -3.93
C PHE A 59 8.79 0.76 -3.35
N MET A 60 8.01 0.43 -2.31
CA MET A 60 7.99 -0.90 -1.70
C MET A 60 7.55 -1.99 -2.68
N ALA A 61 6.55 -1.72 -3.52
CA ALA A 61 6.08 -2.66 -4.53
C ALA A 61 7.10 -2.92 -5.65
N ARG A 62 7.97 -1.94 -5.93
CA ARG A 62 9.01 -2.03 -6.98
C ARG A 62 10.33 -2.59 -6.46
N ASP A 63 10.60 -2.51 -5.17
CA ASP A 63 11.82 -3.06 -4.56
C ASP A 63 11.82 -4.59 -4.60
N ARG A 64 12.56 -5.15 -5.55
CA ARG A 64 12.71 -6.60 -5.74
C ARG A 64 13.45 -7.26 -4.57
N GLY A 65 14.37 -6.53 -3.92
CA GLY A 65 15.10 -7.02 -2.75
C GLY A 65 14.16 -7.22 -1.57
N PHE A 66 13.27 -6.25 -1.35
CA PHE A 66 12.19 -6.35 -0.36
C PHE A 66 11.23 -7.52 -0.67
N ARG A 67 10.79 -7.66 -1.92
CA ARG A 67 9.86 -8.74 -2.34
C ARG A 67 10.44 -10.15 -2.21
N LYS A 68 11.76 -10.31 -2.35
CA LYS A 68 12.41 -11.62 -2.21
C LYS A 68 12.37 -12.15 -0.79
N GLY A 69 12.27 -11.28 0.22
CA GLY A 69 12.15 -11.66 1.63
C GLY A 69 10.75 -12.11 2.06
N THR A 70 9.69 -11.70 1.36
CA THR A 70 8.29 -12.02 1.71
C THR A 70 7.76 -13.27 1.01
N ALA A 71 8.37 -13.69 -0.10
CA ALA A 71 7.98 -14.90 -0.85
C ALA A 71 8.47 -16.22 -0.20
N ALA A 72 9.26 -16.17 0.87
CA ALA A 72 9.84 -17.37 1.50
C ALA A 72 8.86 -18.21 2.34
N LYS A 73 7.55 -17.89 2.35
CA LYS A 73 6.56 -18.66 3.11
C LYS A 73 5.24 -18.83 2.36
N ALA A 74 5.29 -19.44 1.19
CA ALA A 74 4.21 -20.30 0.75
C ALA A 74 4.82 -21.70 0.56
N PRO A 75 4.51 -22.70 1.40
CA PRO A 75 4.88 -24.07 1.08
C PRO A 75 4.14 -24.44 -0.20
N SER A 76 4.87 -24.59 -1.30
CA SER A 76 4.39 -25.37 -2.43
C SER A 76 4.08 -26.77 -1.89
N VAL A 77 2.78 -27.04 -1.69
CA VAL A 77 2.31 -28.37 -1.32
C VAL A 77 2.85 -29.33 -2.39
N PRO A 78 3.69 -30.33 -2.02
CA PRO A 78 4.07 -31.34 -2.98
C PRO A 78 2.80 -32.13 -3.29
N ARG A 79 2.31 -32.04 -4.53
CA ARG A 79 1.31 -32.98 -5.03
C ARG A 79 1.97 -34.36 -5.03
N ARG A 80 1.77 -35.11 -3.95
CA ARG A 80 1.85 -36.57 -3.97
C ARG A 80 0.56 -37.05 -4.59
N ASP A 81 0.60 -37.39 -5.87
CA ASP A 81 -0.37 -38.34 -6.44
C ASP A 81 0.33 -39.14 -7.54
N ALA A 82 0.75 -40.35 -7.16
CA ALA A 82 0.90 -41.49 -8.05
C ALA A 82 0.56 -42.75 -7.22
N PRO A 83 0.06 -43.86 -7.80
CA PRO A 83 -0.74 -44.09 -9.01
C PRO A 83 -2.06 -44.88 -8.66
N PRO A 84 -2.89 -45.35 -9.62
CA PRO A 84 -2.74 -46.76 -10.05
C PRO A 84 -3.15 -47.05 -11.51
N THR A 85 -2.39 -47.89 -12.22
CA THR A 85 -2.82 -49.17 -12.84
C THR A 85 -1.61 -49.88 -13.44
#